data_AF-A0A0G0KCG7-F1
#
_entry.id   AF-A0A0G0KCG7-F1
#
_cell.length_a   1.000
_cell.length_b   1.000
_cell.length_c   1.000
_cell.angle_alpha   90.00
_cell.angle_beta   90.00
_cell.angle_gamma   90.00
#
_symmetry.space_group_name_H-M   'P 1'
#
loop_
_entity.id
_entity.type
_entity.pdbx_description
1 polymer ?
#
loop_
_entity_poly.entity_id
_entity_poly.type
_entity_poly.pdbx_seq_one_letter_code
_entity_poly.pdbx_strand_id
1 'polypeptide(L)'
;MQYFFKQHEENFKEWRKKYEGIPPAGAAYLKHLNSSHFKPNLELWNEKQWKKVHPFFFNSYLPLKDRLSLHIMQAGESSAGVRAGNILIGNIQQIYERTDNWKVIMENVDSLVIFNDEAHNTKAEQYNNLINKLKPKRLFRLDTTATPDRLDGLHPDSEMIFVYGIAEAMRDKIIKRIVVFHPDVRKVHLTYDDLETGKTISAEEVPWEEIEKRKIPARRYITSIKPMRQQLAIALELLKRQRISVPRGKDGEPRFKPLLFVIALSIKDAEILLRLIQSVPSPKTS
;
A
#
# COMPACT_ATOMS: atom_id res chain seq x y z
N MET A 1 -0.97 14.49 -0.88
CA MET A 1 0.00 13.61 -0.21
C MET A 1 1.19 13.48 -1.15
N GLN A 2 2.26 14.27 -0.93
CA GLN A 2 3.48 14.20 -1.76
C GLN A 2 4.33 13.06 -1.22
N TYR A 3 4.40 11.95 -1.94
CA TYR A 3 5.33 10.86 -1.61
C TYR A 3 6.75 11.33 -1.96
N PHE A 4 7.53 11.67 -0.93
CA PHE A 4 8.95 11.96 -1.09
C PHE A 4 9.74 10.66 -1.20
N PHE A 5 10.02 10.23 -2.43
CA PHE A 5 10.82 9.04 -2.74
C PHE A 5 12.29 9.12 -2.31
N LYS A 6 12.78 10.30 -1.92
CA LYS A 6 14.21 10.56 -1.67
C LYS A 6 14.80 9.68 -0.57
N GLN A 7 14.06 9.45 0.51
CA GLN A 7 14.51 8.59 1.62
C GLN A 7 14.47 7.10 1.26
N HIS A 8 13.56 6.70 0.37
CA HIS A 8 13.50 5.33 -0.16
C HIS A 8 14.54 5.06 -1.24
N GLU A 9 15.01 6.09 -1.96
CA GLU A 9 16.07 5.98 -2.94
C GLU A 9 17.42 5.65 -2.28
N GLU A 10 17.74 6.27 -1.14
CA GLU A 10 18.94 5.93 -0.36
C GLU A 10 18.86 4.52 0.22
N ASN A 11 17.70 4.14 0.77
CA ASN A 11 17.46 2.77 1.25
C ASN A 11 17.54 1.74 0.11
N PHE A 12 17.06 2.06 -1.08
CA PHE A 12 17.16 1.21 -2.26
C PHE A 12 18.59 1.09 -2.77
N LYS A 13 19.35 2.20 -2.78
CA LYS A 13 20.79 2.19 -3.10
C LYS A 13 21.58 1.35 -2.10
N GLU A 14 21.25 1.43 -0.81
CA GLU A 14 21.89 0.62 0.24
C GLU A 14 21.50 -0.86 0.14
N TRP A 15 20.23 -1.16 -0.12
CA TRP A 15 19.74 -2.51 -0.36
C TRP A 15 20.39 -3.14 -1.60
N ARG A 16 20.54 -2.38 -2.69
CA ARG A 16 21.21 -2.83 -3.92
C ARG A 16 22.68 -3.22 -3.67
N LYS A 17 23.37 -2.56 -2.74
CA LYS A 17 24.74 -2.93 -2.34
C LYS A 17 24.78 -4.27 -1.57
N LYS A 18 23.68 -4.63 -0.89
CA LYS A 18 23.53 -5.89 -0.12
C LYS A 18 22.79 -6.98 -0.90
N TYR A 19 22.37 -6.69 -2.13
CA TYR A 19 21.64 -7.64 -2.96
C TYR A 19 22.63 -8.62 -3.59
N GLU A 20 22.67 -9.84 -3.06
CA GLU A 20 23.57 -10.93 -3.50
C GLU A 20 23.12 -11.58 -4.82
N GLY A 21 22.16 -10.97 -5.52
CA GLY A 21 21.56 -11.52 -6.73
C GLY A 21 20.29 -12.31 -6.46
N ILE A 22 19.79 -12.96 -7.51
CA ILE A 22 18.60 -13.80 -7.43
C ILE A 22 19.01 -15.13 -6.77
N PRO A 23 18.36 -15.57 -5.68
CA PRO A 23 18.68 -16.84 -5.03
C PRO A 23 18.69 -18.00 -6.04
N PRO A 24 19.49 -19.05 -5.85
CA PRO A 24 19.59 -20.17 -6.80
C PRO A 24 18.23 -20.78 -7.20
N ALA A 25 17.26 -20.83 -6.27
CA ALA A 25 15.90 -21.26 -6.55
C ALA A 25 15.13 -20.29 -7.48
N GLY A 26 15.28 -18.99 -7.29
CA GLY A 26 14.73 -17.97 -8.20
C GLY A 26 15.43 -17.97 -9.56
N ALA A 27 16.75 -18.19 -9.59
CA ALA A 27 17.50 -18.36 -10.84
C ALA A 27 17.10 -19.65 -11.57
N ALA A 28 16.83 -20.73 -10.86
CA ALA A 28 16.31 -21.98 -11.41
C ALA A 28 14.88 -21.80 -11.95
N TYR A 29 14.01 -21.08 -11.25
CA TYR A 29 12.68 -20.70 -11.72
C TYR A 29 12.74 -19.85 -13.00
N LEU A 30 13.59 -18.83 -13.04
CA LEU A 30 13.79 -18.00 -14.23
C LEU A 30 14.42 -18.78 -15.40
N LYS A 31 15.35 -19.71 -15.13
CA LYS A 31 15.85 -20.66 -16.13
C LYS A 31 14.76 -21.59 -16.64
N HIS A 32 13.83 -21.98 -15.77
CA HIS A 32 12.68 -22.78 -16.15
C HIS A 32 11.74 -22.00 -17.06
N LEU A 33 11.47 -20.72 -16.78
CA LEU A 33 10.71 -19.82 -17.66
C LEU A 33 11.39 -19.61 -19.03
N ASN A 34 12.72 -19.70 -19.10
CA ASN A 34 13.53 -19.52 -20.31
C ASN A 34 13.74 -20.82 -21.11
N SER A 35 13.11 -21.93 -20.70
CA SER A 35 13.21 -23.22 -21.38
C SER A 35 12.24 -23.29 -22.56
N SER A 36 12.70 -23.75 -23.73
CA SER A 36 11.85 -24.08 -24.88
C SER A 36 10.82 -25.20 -24.57
N HIS A 37 10.99 -25.90 -23.44
CA HIS A 37 10.09 -26.93 -22.95
C HIS A 37 9.16 -26.44 -21.83
N PHE A 38 9.27 -25.17 -21.43
CA PHE A 38 8.36 -24.58 -20.45
C PHE A 38 6.97 -24.44 -21.05
N LYS A 39 6.04 -25.22 -20.52
CA LYS A 39 4.60 -25.06 -20.76
C LYS A 39 3.99 -24.53 -19.46
N PRO A 40 3.72 -23.23 -19.34
CA PRO A 40 3.01 -22.73 -18.16
C PRO A 40 1.67 -23.46 -18.05
N ASN A 41 1.16 -23.64 -16.84
CA ASN A 41 -0.18 -24.19 -16.68
C ASN A 41 -1.19 -23.25 -17.38
N LEU A 42 -1.75 -23.72 -18.50
CA LEU A 42 -2.53 -22.92 -19.45
C LEU A 42 -3.96 -22.61 -18.97
N GLU A 43 -4.32 -23.01 -17.75
CA GLU A 43 -5.62 -22.64 -17.16
C GLU A 43 -5.80 -21.11 -17.06
N LEU A 44 -4.71 -20.35 -16.91
CA LEU A 44 -4.73 -18.89 -16.81
C LEU A 44 -4.48 -18.16 -18.15
N TRP A 45 -3.96 -18.86 -19.16
CA TRP A 45 -3.54 -18.28 -20.44
C TRP A 45 -3.80 -19.25 -21.58
N ASN A 46 -4.62 -18.87 -22.55
CA ASN A 46 -4.76 -19.69 -23.76
C ASN A 46 -3.53 -19.57 -24.66
N GLU A 47 -3.31 -20.57 -25.53
CA GLU A 47 -2.15 -20.66 -26.41
C GLU A 47 -1.97 -19.41 -27.31
N LYS A 48 -3.09 -18.75 -27.67
CA LYS A 48 -3.12 -17.53 -28.46
C LYS A 48 -2.64 -16.31 -27.66
N GLN A 49 -2.95 -16.23 -26.37
CA GLN A 49 -2.44 -15.20 -25.47
C GLN A 49 -0.94 -15.42 -25.21
N TRP A 50 -0.51 -16.66 -24.94
CA TRP A 50 0.90 -16.98 -24.72
C TRP A 50 1.78 -16.60 -25.94
N LYS A 51 1.37 -16.98 -27.15
CA LYS A 51 2.10 -16.65 -28.39
C LYS A 51 2.22 -15.13 -28.64
N LYS A 52 1.35 -14.30 -28.07
CA LYS A 52 1.44 -12.83 -28.19
C LYS A 52 2.45 -12.22 -27.23
N VAL A 53 2.63 -12.79 -26.04
CA VAL A 53 3.55 -12.25 -25.01
C VAL A 53 4.94 -12.86 -25.12
N HIS A 54 5.07 -14.09 -25.63
CA HIS A 54 6.34 -14.78 -25.81
C HIS A 54 7.44 -13.96 -26.55
N PRO A 55 7.15 -13.23 -27.65
CA PRO A 55 8.17 -12.41 -28.33
C PRO A 55 8.72 -11.26 -27.49
N PHE A 56 7.98 -10.78 -26.50
CA PHE A 56 8.40 -9.69 -25.59
C PHE A 56 9.54 -10.11 -24.67
N PHE A 57 9.60 -11.40 -24.32
CA PHE A 57 10.59 -11.93 -23.38
C PHE A 57 11.80 -12.58 -24.06
N PHE A 58 11.70 -13.00 -25.33
CA PHE A 58 12.69 -13.90 -25.92
C PHE A 58 13.28 -13.48 -27.28
N ASN A 59 12.82 -12.39 -27.93
CA ASN A 59 13.38 -11.96 -29.21
C ASN A 59 14.29 -10.72 -29.10
N SER A 60 15.60 -10.90 -28.96
CA SER A 60 16.63 -10.47 -29.94
C SER A 60 18.05 -10.59 -29.36
N TYR A 61 19.01 -10.78 -30.26
CA TYR A 61 20.46 -10.88 -30.12
C TYR A 61 21.18 -9.65 -29.50
N LEU A 62 20.44 -8.67 -28.97
CA LEU A 62 20.99 -7.51 -28.26
C LEU A 62 20.70 -7.65 -26.76
N PRO A 63 21.66 -7.35 -25.86
CA PRO A 63 21.42 -7.43 -24.42
C PRO A 63 20.18 -6.58 -24.04
N LEU A 64 19.21 -7.17 -23.32
CA LEU A 64 17.99 -6.50 -22.84
C LEU A 64 18.26 -5.14 -22.18
N LYS A 65 19.41 -5.00 -21.51
CA LYS A 65 19.88 -3.75 -20.89
C LYS A 65 20.02 -2.58 -21.87
N ASP A 66 20.33 -2.86 -23.14
CA ASP A 66 20.59 -1.86 -24.17
C ASP A 66 19.31 -1.48 -24.95
N ARG A 67 18.19 -2.18 -24.69
CA ARG A 67 16.88 -1.97 -25.33
C ARG A 67 15.82 -1.36 -24.40
N LEU A 68 16.02 -1.45 -23.09
CA LEU A 68 15.05 -0.98 -22.10
C LEU A 68 15.48 0.38 -21.56
N SER A 69 14.88 1.45 -22.08
CA SER A 69 14.94 2.77 -21.48
C SER A 69 13.80 2.95 -20.48
N LEU A 70 14.13 3.33 -19.25
CA LEU A 70 13.15 3.71 -18.23
C LEU A 70 12.99 5.22 -18.21
N HIS A 71 11.76 5.70 -18.31
CA HIS A 71 11.41 7.08 -18.02
C HIS A 71 10.44 7.15 -16.83
N ILE A 72 10.83 7.91 -15.81
CA ILE A 72 9.97 8.22 -14.66
C ILE A 72 9.30 9.56 -14.96
N MET A 73 7.98 9.54 -15.09
CA MET A 73 7.20 10.76 -15.36
C MET A 73 7.19 11.64 -14.12
N GLN A 74 7.49 12.92 -14.28
CA GLN A 74 7.35 13.93 -13.22
C GLN A 74 6.31 14.98 -13.59
N ALA A 75 5.72 15.63 -12.58
CA ALA A 75 4.74 16.68 -12.82
C ALA A 75 5.45 17.93 -13.40
N GLY A 76 5.02 18.40 -14.56
CA GLY A 76 5.57 19.60 -15.22
C GLY A 76 6.80 19.36 -16.10
N GLU A 77 7.30 18.13 -16.20
CA GLU A 77 8.37 17.78 -17.15
C GLU A 77 7.83 17.56 -18.58
N SER A 78 8.70 17.77 -19.58
CA SER A 78 8.35 17.57 -20.98
C SER A 78 8.04 16.11 -21.31
N SER A 79 7.14 15.89 -22.27
CA SER A 79 6.79 14.55 -22.77
C SER A 79 7.86 13.90 -23.67
N ALA A 80 9.04 14.52 -23.81
CA ALA A 80 10.15 13.96 -24.61
C ALA A 80 10.63 12.61 -24.05
N GLY A 81 10.68 12.46 -22.73
CA GLY A 81 11.05 11.20 -22.08
C GLY A 81 10.03 10.09 -22.31
N VAL A 82 8.74 10.43 -22.42
CA VAL A 82 7.68 9.47 -22.76
C VAL A 82 7.84 8.93 -24.18
N ARG A 83 8.34 9.74 -25.14
CA ARG A 83 8.63 9.28 -26.50
C ARG A 83 9.84 8.36 -26.59
N ALA A 84 10.87 8.64 -25.79
CA ALA A 84 12.14 7.90 -25.82
C ALA A 84 12.16 6.67 -24.91
N GLY A 85 11.21 6.58 -23.97
CA GLY A 85 11.09 5.52 -22.97
C GLY A 85 10.37 4.29 -23.50
N ASN A 86 10.93 3.11 -23.28
CA ASN A 86 10.26 1.82 -23.50
C ASN A 86 9.52 1.33 -22.26
N ILE A 87 9.94 1.77 -21.07
CA ILE A 87 9.29 1.54 -19.79
C ILE A 87 8.94 2.90 -19.20
N LEU A 88 7.68 3.10 -18.85
CA LEU A 88 7.18 4.33 -18.25
C LEU A 88 6.72 4.03 -16.83
N ILE A 89 7.19 4.82 -15.86
CA ILE A 89 6.72 4.76 -14.46
C ILE A 89 6.14 6.12 -14.10
N GLY A 90 4.92 6.15 -13.57
CA GLY A 90 4.34 7.37 -13.04
C GLY A 90 2.96 7.17 -12.46
N ASN A 91 2.40 8.26 -11.96
CA ASN A 91 1.06 8.30 -11.41
C ASN A 91 0.03 8.49 -12.51
N ILE A 92 -1.17 7.97 -12.30
CA ILE A 92 -2.24 8.00 -13.30
C ILE A 92 -2.63 9.43 -13.74
N GLN A 93 -2.54 10.41 -12.84
CA GLN A 93 -2.92 11.80 -13.16
C GLN A 93 -2.01 12.41 -14.23
N GLN A 94 -0.80 11.88 -14.41
CA GLN A 94 0.18 12.36 -15.39
C GLN A 94 -0.13 11.92 -16.82
N ILE A 95 -1.10 11.03 -17.01
CA ILE A 95 -1.52 10.50 -18.31
C ILE A 95 -3.01 10.77 -18.57
N TYR A 96 -3.65 11.64 -17.80
CA TYR A 96 -4.99 12.12 -18.11
C TYR A 96 -5.02 12.92 -19.41
N GLU A 97 -6.17 12.93 -20.10
CA GLU A 97 -6.32 13.44 -21.47
C GLU A 97 -5.83 14.86 -21.72
N ARG A 98 -5.81 15.69 -20.66
CA ARG A 98 -5.37 17.08 -20.71
C ARG A 98 -3.84 17.23 -20.70
N THR A 99 -3.10 16.14 -20.53
CA THR A 99 -1.64 16.14 -20.46
C THR A 99 -1.00 15.87 -21.82
N ASP A 100 0.19 16.42 -22.07
CA ASP A 100 0.94 16.12 -23.30
C ASP A 100 1.41 14.66 -23.35
N ASN A 101 1.58 14.03 -22.18
CA ASN A 101 1.91 12.60 -22.09
C ASN A 101 0.81 11.73 -22.69
N TRP A 102 -0.46 12.06 -22.46
CA TRP A 102 -1.58 11.34 -23.08
C TRP A 102 -1.50 11.36 -24.60
N LYS A 103 -1.28 12.54 -25.20
CA LYS A 103 -1.16 12.68 -26.65
C LYS A 103 -0.03 11.83 -27.20
N VAL A 104 1.15 11.92 -26.57
CA VAL A 104 2.31 11.11 -26.95
C VAL A 104 2.00 9.61 -26.88
N ILE A 105 1.37 9.14 -25.81
CA ILE A 105 1.01 7.72 -25.67
C ILE A 105 0.04 7.29 -26.76
N MET A 106 -0.98 8.10 -27.05
CA MET A 106 -1.99 7.76 -28.05
C MET A 106 -1.47 7.83 -29.49
N GLU A 107 -0.57 8.75 -29.80
CA GLU A 107 -0.04 8.95 -31.14
C GLU A 107 1.16 8.04 -31.45
N ASN A 108 2.03 7.79 -30.47
CA ASN A 108 3.35 7.17 -30.72
C ASN A 108 3.47 5.73 -30.23
N VAL A 109 2.48 5.21 -29.48
CA VAL A 109 2.56 3.87 -28.92
C VAL A 109 1.53 2.95 -29.59
N ASP A 110 2.01 1.94 -30.30
CA ASP A 110 1.14 0.97 -30.98
C ASP A 110 0.50 -0.03 -30.01
N SER A 111 1.24 -0.44 -28.98
CA SER A 111 0.81 -1.44 -28.02
C SER A 111 1.34 -1.16 -26.62
N LEU A 112 0.48 -1.36 -25.63
CA LEU A 112 0.74 -1.10 -24.22
C LEU A 112 0.59 -2.37 -23.39
N VAL A 113 1.54 -2.54 -22.48
CA VAL A 113 1.49 -3.49 -21.38
C VAL A 113 1.38 -2.66 -20.11
N ILE A 114 0.28 -2.80 -19.38
CA ILE A 114 -0.02 -1.96 -18.22
C ILE A 114 0.17 -2.79 -16.95
N PHE A 115 1.05 -2.33 -16.06
CA PHE A 115 1.15 -2.81 -14.69
C PHE A 115 0.55 -1.74 -13.80
N ASN A 116 -0.57 -2.05 -13.16
CA ASN A 116 -1.32 -1.09 -12.37
C ASN A 116 -1.33 -1.54 -10.90
N ASP A 117 -0.75 -0.70 -10.07
CA ASP A 117 -0.66 -0.93 -8.64
C ASP A 117 -1.81 -0.26 -7.88
N GLU A 118 -2.19 -0.84 -6.74
CA GLU A 118 -3.34 -0.44 -5.94
C GLU A 118 -4.65 -0.29 -6.75
N ALA A 119 -4.95 -1.30 -7.55
CA ALA A 119 -6.08 -1.34 -8.47
C ALA A 119 -7.46 -1.16 -7.82
N HIS A 120 -7.58 -1.24 -6.49
CA HIS A 120 -8.82 -0.89 -5.79
C HIS A 120 -9.20 0.59 -5.94
N ASN A 121 -8.25 1.46 -6.32
CA ASN A 121 -8.47 2.89 -6.57
C ASN A 121 -9.10 3.21 -7.95
N THR A 122 -9.39 2.18 -8.75
CA THR A 122 -9.87 2.22 -10.14
C THR A 122 -11.21 2.96 -10.37
N LYS A 123 -12.02 3.23 -9.33
CA LYS A 123 -13.35 3.85 -9.50
C LYS A 123 -13.41 5.39 -9.51
N ALA A 124 -12.28 6.12 -9.54
CA ALA A 124 -12.37 7.50 -10.02
C ALA A 124 -12.94 7.44 -11.44
N GLU A 125 -14.06 8.12 -11.75
CA GLU A 125 -14.68 8.11 -13.08
C GLU A 125 -13.63 8.40 -14.18
N GLN A 126 -12.69 9.29 -13.86
CA GLN A 126 -11.52 9.63 -14.65
C GLN A 126 -10.59 8.43 -14.94
N TYR A 127 -10.35 7.55 -13.95
CA TYR A 127 -9.57 6.32 -14.10
C TYR A 127 -10.25 5.38 -15.08
N ASN A 128 -11.54 5.07 -14.88
CA ASN A 128 -12.26 4.13 -15.73
C ASN A 128 -12.32 4.64 -17.18
N ASN A 129 -12.55 5.94 -17.35
CA ASN A 129 -12.53 6.59 -18.67
C ASN A 129 -11.16 6.45 -19.34
N LEU A 130 -10.07 6.70 -18.59
CA LEU A 130 -8.71 6.56 -19.09
C LEU A 130 -8.41 5.11 -19.53
N ILE A 131 -8.64 4.12 -18.67
CA ILE A 131 -8.37 2.72 -18.99
C ILE A 131 -9.22 2.24 -20.17
N ASN A 132 -10.48 2.66 -20.26
CA ASN A 132 -11.34 2.35 -21.39
C ASN A 132 -10.79 2.92 -22.70
N LYS A 133 -10.24 4.15 -22.69
CA LYS A 133 -9.62 4.76 -23.87
C LYS A 133 -8.29 4.11 -24.26
N LEU A 134 -7.58 3.52 -23.29
CA LEU A 134 -6.37 2.74 -23.56
C LEU A 134 -6.66 1.33 -24.11
N LYS A 135 -7.89 0.80 -23.97
CA LYS A 135 -8.26 -0.56 -24.41
C LYS A 135 -7.80 -0.92 -25.84
N PRO A 136 -7.94 -0.05 -26.87
CA PRO A 136 -7.54 -0.41 -28.24
C PRO A 136 -6.04 -0.67 -28.41
N LYS A 137 -5.20 -0.03 -27.60
CA LYS A 137 -3.74 -0.19 -27.61
C LYS A 137 -3.26 -1.18 -26.54
N ARG A 138 -4.11 -1.56 -25.58
CA ARG A 138 -3.76 -2.41 -24.45
C ARG A 138 -3.64 -3.87 -24.89
N LEU A 139 -2.41 -4.33 -25.03
CA LEU A 139 -2.10 -5.75 -25.26
C LEU A 139 -2.37 -6.57 -24.00
N PHE A 140 -1.97 -6.06 -22.84
CA PHE A 140 -2.07 -6.73 -21.55
C PHE A 140 -2.22 -5.72 -20.41
N ARG A 141 -2.94 -6.10 -19.36
CA ARG A 141 -3.00 -5.36 -18.08
C ARG A 141 -2.92 -6.35 -16.94
N LEU A 142 -2.02 -6.08 -16.00
CA LEU A 142 -1.95 -6.75 -14.70
C LEU A 142 -2.26 -5.74 -13.61
N ASP A 143 -3.27 -6.08 -12.82
CA ASP A 143 -3.67 -5.31 -11.64
C ASP A 143 -3.12 -5.99 -10.38
N THR A 144 -2.46 -5.22 -9.53
CA THR A 144 -2.05 -5.62 -8.19
C THR A 144 -2.80 -4.80 -7.15
N THR A 145 -3.27 -5.46 -6.09
CA THR A 145 -3.91 -4.78 -4.96
C THR A 145 -3.79 -5.66 -3.72
N ALA A 146 -3.50 -5.06 -2.57
CA ALA A 146 -3.52 -5.76 -1.29
C ALA A 146 -4.95 -5.95 -0.76
N THR A 147 -5.88 -5.10 -1.20
CA THR A 147 -7.28 -5.08 -0.76
C THR A 147 -8.18 -5.18 -1.98
N PRO A 148 -8.51 -6.39 -2.47
CA PRO A 148 -9.38 -6.56 -3.64
C PRO A 148 -10.83 -6.18 -3.34
N ASP A 149 -11.25 -6.35 -2.10
CA ASP A 149 -12.60 -6.04 -1.64
C ASP A 149 -12.61 -4.68 -0.97
N ARG A 150 -13.34 -3.74 -1.55
CA ARG A 150 -13.52 -2.42 -0.95
C ARG A 150 -14.61 -2.45 0.12
N LEU A 151 -14.58 -1.46 1.01
CA LEU A 151 -15.59 -1.25 2.06
C LEU A 151 -17.03 -1.08 1.50
N ASP A 152 -17.16 -0.73 0.22
CA ASP A 152 -18.44 -0.57 -0.49
C ASP A 152 -18.89 -1.85 -1.23
N GLY A 153 -18.19 -2.98 -1.06
CA GLY A 153 -18.51 -4.26 -1.71
C GLY A 153 -18.22 -4.31 -3.21
N LEU A 154 -17.47 -3.33 -3.73
CA LEU A 154 -17.10 -3.24 -5.14
C LEU A 154 -15.69 -3.81 -5.36
N HIS A 155 -15.49 -4.47 -6.49
CA HIS A 155 -14.21 -5.06 -6.89
C HIS A 155 -13.65 -4.37 -8.15
N PRO A 156 -12.33 -4.48 -8.43
CA PRO A 156 -11.73 -4.06 -9.70
C PRO A 156 -12.44 -4.65 -10.92
N ASP A 157 -12.33 -3.99 -12.08
CA ASP A 157 -12.91 -4.45 -13.35
C ASP A 157 -12.10 -5.59 -14.02
N SER A 158 -11.03 -6.04 -13.36
CA SER A 158 -10.16 -7.15 -13.76
C SER A 158 -10.60 -8.47 -13.12
N GLU A 159 -10.34 -9.57 -13.81
CA GLU A 159 -10.49 -10.91 -13.25
C GLU A 159 -9.39 -11.19 -12.22
N MET A 160 -9.78 -11.73 -11.06
CA MET A 160 -8.85 -12.13 -10.01
C MET A 160 -8.22 -13.47 -10.38
N ILE A 161 -6.95 -13.44 -10.79
CA ILE A 161 -6.23 -14.64 -11.24
C ILE A 161 -5.41 -15.33 -10.14
N PHE A 162 -5.10 -14.62 -9.06
CA PHE A 162 -4.27 -15.14 -7.97
C PHE A 162 -4.48 -14.34 -6.68
N VAL A 163 -4.54 -15.04 -5.54
CA VAL A 163 -4.57 -14.45 -4.21
C VAL A 163 -3.50 -15.12 -3.37
N TYR A 164 -2.62 -14.32 -2.78
CA TYR A 164 -1.63 -14.79 -1.82
C TYR A 164 -1.96 -14.22 -0.45
N GLY A 165 -2.52 -15.07 0.42
CA GLY A 165 -3.07 -14.66 1.70
C GLY A 165 -2.00 -14.33 2.74
N ILE A 166 -2.32 -13.43 3.67
CA ILE A 166 -1.46 -13.09 4.82
C ILE A 166 -1.04 -14.35 5.62
N ALA A 167 -1.96 -15.30 5.82
CA ALA A 167 -1.67 -16.52 6.55
C ALA A 167 -0.60 -17.40 5.87
N GLU A 168 -0.64 -17.47 4.54
CA GLU A 168 0.36 -18.20 3.73
C GLU A 168 1.69 -17.46 3.72
N ALA A 169 1.67 -16.15 3.46
CA ALA A 169 2.84 -15.29 3.53
C ALA A 169 3.55 -15.33 4.90
N MET A 170 2.79 -15.47 6.00
CA MET A 170 3.33 -15.66 7.35
C MET A 170 3.96 -17.04 7.55
N ARG A 171 3.33 -18.09 7.02
CA ARG A 171 3.83 -19.47 7.08
C ARG A 171 5.16 -19.60 6.35
N ASP A 172 5.23 -18.98 5.17
CA ASP A 172 6.41 -18.99 4.29
C ASP A 172 7.49 -17.98 4.73
N LYS A 173 7.23 -17.25 5.83
CA LYS A 173 8.13 -16.25 6.43
C LYS A 173 8.48 -15.10 5.48
N ILE A 174 7.61 -14.82 4.51
CA ILE A 174 7.71 -13.66 3.61
C ILE A 174 7.32 -12.39 4.36
N ILE A 175 6.28 -12.47 5.20
CA ILE A 175 5.87 -11.37 6.08
C ILE A 175 6.02 -11.75 7.55
N LYS A 176 6.30 -10.74 8.38
CA LYS A 176 6.41 -10.94 9.83
C LYS A 176 5.05 -11.33 10.43
N ARG A 177 5.08 -12.13 11.50
CA ARG A 177 3.89 -12.44 12.28
C ARG A 177 3.31 -11.15 12.86
N ILE A 178 2.10 -10.81 12.46
CA ILE A 178 1.34 -9.68 13.02
C ILE A 178 0.61 -10.18 14.26
N VAL A 179 0.78 -9.48 15.38
CA VAL A 179 0.01 -9.73 16.60
C VAL A 179 -0.88 -8.52 16.85
N VAL A 180 -2.18 -8.67 16.61
CA VAL A 180 -3.18 -7.60 16.80
C VAL A 180 -3.82 -7.79 18.17
N PHE A 181 -3.85 -6.72 18.97
CA PHE A 181 -4.60 -6.68 20.21
C PHE A 181 -5.79 -5.75 20.03
N HIS A 182 -6.99 -6.30 20.17
CA HIS A 182 -8.20 -5.50 20.21
C HIS A 182 -8.36 -4.98 21.64
N PRO A 183 -8.28 -3.66 21.88
CA PRO A 183 -8.62 -3.12 23.18
C PRO A 183 -10.08 -3.44 23.47
N ASP A 184 -10.39 -3.80 24.71
CA ASP A 184 -11.78 -3.96 25.14
C ASP A 184 -12.47 -2.60 25.06
N VAL A 185 -13.26 -2.40 23.99
CA VAL A 185 -13.90 -1.13 23.65
C VAL A 185 -14.81 -0.66 24.79
N ARG A 186 -15.34 -1.59 25.61
CA ARG A 186 -16.16 -1.27 26.78
C ARG A 186 -15.40 -0.51 27.87
N LYS A 187 -14.07 -0.48 27.81
CA LYS A 187 -13.23 0.28 28.75
C LYS A 187 -12.99 1.73 28.29
N VAL A 188 -13.35 2.06 27.06
CA VAL A 188 -13.19 3.40 26.49
C VAL A 188 -14.53 4.11 26.55
N HIS A 189 -14.60 5.16 27.36
CA HIS A 189 -15.78 6.02 27.44
C HIS A 189 -15.62 7.11 26.38
N LEU A 190 -16.34 6.97 25.27
CA LEU A 190 -16.34 7.96 24.19
C LEU A 190 -17.13 9.19 24.64
N THR A 191 -16.44 10.30 24.86
CA THR A 191 -17.01 11.55 25.37
C THR A 191 -16.52 12.74 24.56
N TYR A 192 -17.40 13.70 24.30
CA TYR A 192 -17.09 14.95 23.61
C TYR A 192 -17.33 16.14 24.54
N ASP A 193 -16.40 17.11 24.57
CA ASP A 193 -16.60 18.36 25.29
C ASP A 193 -17.08 19.41 24.30
N ASP A 194 -18.33 19.86 24.45
CA ASP A 194 -18.90 20.90 23.62
C ASP A 194 -18.37 22.27 24.04
N LEU A 195 -17.65 22.93 23.12
CA LEU A 195 -17.03 24.22 23.37
C LEU A 195 -18.04 25.37 23.43
N GLU A 196 -19.25 25.21 22.87
CA GLU A 196 -20.30 26.23 22.91
C GLU A 196 -21.12 26.16 24.19
N THR A 197 -21.39 24.94 24.69
CA THR A 197 -22.25 24.73 25.87
C THR A 197 -21.46 24.41 27.14
N GLY A 198 -20.16 24.12 27.03
CA GLY A 198 -19.30 23.74 28.16
C GLY A 198 -19.61 22.37 28.78
N LYS A 199 -20.49 21.57 28.16
CA LYS A 199 -20.92 20.27 28.67
C LYS A 199 -20.16 19.13 28.00
N THR A 200 -19.77 18.14 28.80
CA THR A 200 -19.29 16.85 28.32
C THR A 200 -20.49 15.97 27.96
N ILE A 201 -20.51 15.44 26.75
CA ILE A 201 -21.57 14.56 26.23
C ILE A 201 -20.97 13.17 26.00
N SER A 202 -21.59 12.14 26.57
CA SER A 202 -21.20 10.74 26.32
C SER A 202 -21.84 10.22 25.03
N ALA A 203 -21.09 9.45 24.24
CA ALA A 203 -21.64 8.75 23.07
C ALA A 203 -22.61 7.62 23.47
N GLU A 204 -22.56 7.16 24.73
CA GLU A 204 -23.49 6.17 25.27
C GLU A 204 -24.85 6.78 25.65
N GLU A 205 -24.87 8.10 25.91
CA GLU A 205 -26.07 8.86 26.30
C GLU A 205 -26.82 9.44 25.10
N VAL A 206 -26.25 9.33 23.89
CA VAL A 206 -26.83 9.87 22.65
C VAL A 206 -27.07 8.72 21.67
N PRO A 207 -28.30 8.48 21.21
CA PRO A 207 -28.58 7.50 20.17
C PRO A 207 -27.72 7.74 18.92
N TRP A 208 -27.16 6.68 18.32
CA TRP A 208 -26.28 6.79 17.14
C TRP A 208 -26.92 7.56 15.99
N GLU A 209 -28.22 7.37 15.79
CA GLU A 209 -29.03 8.08 14.78
C GLU A 209 -29.10 9.59 15.03
N GLU A 210 -28.97 10.04 16.27
CA GLU A 210 -28.87 11.46 16.63
C GLU A 210 -27.44 11.98 16.47
N ILE A 211 -26.42 11.16 16.73
CA ILE A 211 -25.01 11.52 16.51
C ILE A 211 -24.77 11.85 15.03
N GLU A 212 -25.33 11.05 14.11
CA GLU A 212 -25.21 11.28 12.67
C GLU A 212 -25.97 12.52 12.18
N LYS A 213 -27.09 12.87 12.85
CA LYS A 213 -27.89 14.07 12.53
C LYS A 213 -27.31 15.36 13.12
N ARG A 214 -26.50 15.28 14.17
CA ARG A 214 -25.82 16.45 14.75
C ARG A 214 -24.73 16.92 13.79
N LYS A 215 -24.51 18.25 13.73
CA LYS A 215 -23.38 18.86 12.98
C LYS A 215 -21.99 18.50 13.56
N ILE A 216 -21.94 17.69 14.62
CA ILE A 216 -20.71 17.25 15.28
C ILE A 216 -20.31 15.91 14.64
N PRO A 217 -19.24 15.87 13.83
CA PRO A 217 -18.85 14.63 13.17
C PRO A 217 -18.39 13.60 14.21
N ALA A 218 -18.84 12.35 14.07
CA ALA A 218 -18.59 11.23 15.00
C ALA A 218 -17.12 11.10 15.45
N ARG A 219 -16.17 11.46 14.57
CA ARG A 219 -14.72 11.53 14.88
C ARG A 219 -14.37 12.34 16.14
N ARG A 220 -15.15 13.38 16.47
CA ARG A 220 -14.93 14.26 17.63
C ARG A 220 -15.06 13.51 18.97
N TYR A 221 -15.89 12.49 19.04
CA TYR A 221 -16.03 11.64 20.24
C TYR A 221 -14.81 10.73 20.48
N ILE A 222 -13.97 10.55 19.45
CA ILE A 222 -12.76 9.72 19.52
C ILE A 222 -11.52 10.61 19.70
N THR A 223 -11.47 11.76 19.03
CA THR A 223 -10.32 12.69 19.06
C THR A 223 -10.36 13.70 20.21
N SER A 224 -11.44 13.72 21.00
CA SER A 224 -11.46 14.47 22.27
C SER A 224 -10.38 13.99 23.24
N ILE A 225 -9.87 14.91 24.07
CA ILE A 225 -8.71 14.67 24.94
C ILE A 225 -8.92 13.46 25.87
N LYS A 226 -10.10 13.36 26.50
CA LYS A 226 -10.40 12.29 27.47
C LYS A 226 -10.45 10.90 26.81
N PRO A 227 -11.18 10.67 25.71
CA PRO A 227 -11.11 9.41 24.95
C PRO A 227 -9.73 9.09 24.41
N MET A 228 -8.99 10.07 23.86
CA MET A 228 -7.62 9.83 23.40
C MET A 228 -6.70 9.40 24.53
N ARG A 229 -6.80 10.02 25.72
CA ARG A 229 -6.04 9.61 26.90
C ARG A 229 -6.34 8.17 27.31
N GLN A 230 -7.62 7.77 27.32
CA GLN A 230 -8.01 6.41 27.68
C GLN A 230 -7.48 5.38 26.67
N GLN A 231 -7.68 5.63 25.37
CA GLN A 231 -7.17 4.76 24.30
C GLN A 231 -5.65 4.61 24.38
N LEU A 232 -4.94 5.73 24.59
CA LEU A 232 -3.49 5.73 24.72
C LEU A 232 -3.02 4.99 25.98
N ALA A 233 -3.68 5.17 27.11
CA ALA A 233 -3.34 4.46 28.34
C ALA A 233 -3.47 2.93 28.17
N ILE A 234 -4.56 2.47 27.54
CA ILE A 234 -4.76 1.06 27.22
C ILE A 234 -3.65 0.55 26.28
N ALA A 235 -3.34 1.31 25.23
CA ALA A 235 -2.31 0.95 24.26
C ALA A 235 -0.90 0.87 24.88
N LEU A 236 -0.56 1.82 25.77
CA LEU A 236 0.71 1.84 26.49
C LEU A 236 0.83 0.68 27.49
N GLU A 237 -0.24 0.35 28.20
CA GLU A 237 -0.28 -0.81 29.11
C GLU A 237 -0.10 -2.12 28.33
N LEU A 238 -0.77 -2.27 27.18
CA LEU A 238 -0.58 -3.41 26.28
C LEU A 238 0.86 -3.48 25.75
N LEU A 239 1.46 -2.36 25.37
CA LEU A 239 2.85 -2.31 24.94
C LEU A 239 3.81 -2.77 26.04
N LYS A 240 3.58 -2.35 27.30
CA LYS A 240 4.37 -2.79 28.46
C LYS A 240 4.27 -4.30 28.64
N ARG A 241 3.05 -4.85 28.62
CA ARG A 241 2.82 -6.30 28.72
C ARG A 241 3.51 -7.05 27.60
N GLN A 242 3.40 -6.58 26.36
CA GLN A 242 4.08 -7.20 25.22
C GLN A 242 5.60 -7.23 25.40
N ARG A 243 6.21 -6.14 25.88
CA ARG A 243 7.67 -6.08 26.11
C ARG A 243 8.14 -7.14 27.11
N ILE A 244 7.34 -7.41 28.15
CA ILE A 244 7.64 -8.43 29.16
C ILE A 244 7.41 -9.85 28.60
N SER A 245 6.37 -10.02 27.77
CA SER A 245 6.01 -11.32 27.18
C SER A 245 6.85 -11.72 25.96
N VAL A 246 7.80 -10.89 25.51
CA VAL A 246 8.67 -11.25 24.37
C VAL A 246 9.55 -12.44 24.76
N PRO A 247 9.54 -13.54 23.98
CA PRO A 247 10.46 -14.65 24.21
C PRO A 247 11.92 -14.17 24.13
N ARG A 248 12.76 -14.61 25.07
CA ARG A 248 14.19 -14.31 25.05
C ARG A 248 14.95 -15.20 24.06
N GLY A 249 16.01 -14.66 23.48
CA GLY A 249 17.00 -15.36 22.66
C GLY A 249 17.94 -16.20 23.54
N LYS A 250 18.90 -16.86 22.89
CA LYS A 250 19.95 -17.63 23.59
C LYS A 250 20.92 -16.73 24.37
N ASP A 251 21.03 -15.48 23.92
CA ASP A 251 21.78 -14.37 24.51
C ASP A 251 21.03 -13.69 25.68
N GLY A 252 19.81 -14.13 25.98
CA GLY A 252 18.97 -13.50 27.01
C GLY A 252 18.27 -12.22 26.55
N GLU A 253 18.50 -11.76 25.32
CA GLU A 253 17.88 -10.55 24.77
C GLU A 253 16.48 -10.82 24.21
N PRO A 254 15.55 -9.84 24.21
CA PRO A 254 14.24 -10.01 23.59
C PRO A 254 14.37 -10.31 22.09
N ARG A 255 13.71 -11.36 21.59
CA ARG A 255 13.76 -11.74 20.16
C ARG A 255 13.24 -10.66 19.20
N PHE A 256 12.41 -9.74 19.69
CA PHE A 256 11.90 -8.61 18.94
C PHE A 256 11.54 -7.46 19.87
N LYS A 257 11.50 -6.24 19.33
CA LYS A 257 11.08 -5.04 20.07
C LYS A 257 9.64 -4.66 19.69
N PRO A 258 8.66 -4.77 20.60
CA PRO A 258 7.32 -4.30 20.36
C PRO A 258 7.30 -2.79 20.09
N LEU A 259 6.53 -2.39 19.09
CA LEU A 259 6.34 -1.00 18.68
C LEU A 259 4.85 -0.63 18.84
N LEU A 260 4.59 0.59 19.30
CA LEU A 260 3.26 1.17 19.30
C LEU A 260 3.17 2.13 18.11
N PHE A 261 2.28 1.83 17.17
CA PHE A 261 1.96 2.70 16.05
C PHE A 261 0.62 3.39 16.35
N VAL A 262 0.62 4.72 16.32
CA VAL A 262 -0.57 5.54 16.60
C VAL A 262 -0.89 6.37 15.37
N ILE A 263 -2.14 6.27 14.91
CA ILE A 263 -2.64 7.03 13.76
C ILE A 263 -3.41 8.24 14.29
N ALA A 264 -2.95 9.43 13.91
CA ALA A 264 -3.65 10.69 14.18
C ALA A 264 -4.40 11.14 12.92
N LEU A 265 -5.61 11.67 13.09
CA LEU A 265 -6.43 12.15 11.97
C LEU A 265 -6.00 13.52 11.44
N SER A 266 -5.22 14.27 12.23
CA SER A 266 -4.66 15.56 11.85
C SER A 266 -3.31 15.81 12.53
N ILE A 267 -2.54 16.78 12.02
CA ILE A 267 -1.28 17.23 12.63
C ILE A 267 -1.53 17.70 14.08
N LYS A 268 -2.62 18.44 14.31
CA LYS A 268 -3.01 18.91 15.64
C LYS A 268 -3.28 17.75 16.60
N ASP A 269 -3.99 16.73 16.15
CA ASP A 269 -4.23 15.53 16.96
C ASP A 269 -2.91 14.80 17.27
N ALA A 270 -1.98 14.76 16.31
CA ALA A 270 -0.65 14.17 16.50
C ALA A 270 0.16 14.92 17.57
N GLU A 271 0.12 16.26 17.57
CA GLU A 271 0.77 17.07 18.60
C GLU A 271 0.19 16.82 19.99
N ILE A 272 -1.14 16.73 20.10
CA ILE A 272 -1.82 16.41 21.36
C ILE A 272 -1.40 15.02 21.83
N LEU A 273 -1.44 14.02 20.95
CA LEU A 273 -1.03 12.65 21.26
C LEU A 273 0.43 12.59 21.73
N LEU A 274 1.34 13.33 21.09
CA LEU A 274 2.73 13.40 21.50
C LEU A 274 2.89 13.95 22.91
N ARG A 275 2.20 15.06 23.23
CA ARG A 275 2.20 15.62 24.59
C ARG A 275 1.63 14.64 25.61
N LEU A 276 0.56 13.94 25.26
CA LEU A 276 -0.04 12.92 26.13
C LEU A 276 0.92 11.75 26.38
N ILE A 277 1.59 11.24 25.35
CA ILE A 277 2.60 10.18 25.47
C ILE A 277 3.74 10.62 26.39
N GLN A 278 4.26 11.84 26.20
CA GLN A 278 5.35 12.39 27.01
C GLN A 278 4.94 12.65 28.47
N SER A 279 3.66 12.94 28.73
CA SER A 279 3.13 13.13 30.08
C SER A 279 2.99 11.83 30.88
N VAL A 280 3.03 10.66 30.22
CA VAL A 280 3.02 9.37 30.91
C VAL A 280 4.45 9.07 31.38
N PRO A 281 4.70 8.90 32.70
CA PRO A 281 6.04 8.65 33.20
C PRO A 281 6.63 7.41 32.53
N SER A 282 7.84 7.56 32.00
CA SER A 282 8.60 6.45 31.43
C SER A 282 8.79 5.40 32.52
N PRO A 283 8.58 4.10 32.24
CA PRO A 283 8.95 3.07 33.19
C PRO A 283 10.46 3.21 33.43
N LYS A 284 10.86 3.41 34.70
CA LYS A 284 12.27 3.35 35.08
C LYS A 284 12.81 2.02 34.58
N THR A 285 13.80 2.08 33.70
CA THR A 285 14.60 0.93 33.30
C THR A 285 15.38 0.49 34.53
N SER A 286 14.87 -0.53 35.21
CA SER A 286 15.62 -1.35 36.17
C SER A 286 16.39 -2.42 35.43
#